data_AF-A0A6B3W1T4-F1
#
_entry.id   AF-A0A6B3W1T4-F1
#
_cell.length_a   1.000
_cell.length_b   1.000
_cell.length_c   1.000
_cell.angle_alpha   90.00
_cell.angle_beta   90.00
_cell.angle_gamma   90.00
#
_symmetry.space_group_name_H-M   'P 1'
#
loop_
_entity.id
_entity.type
_entity.pdbx_description
1 polymer ?
#
loop_
_entity_poly.entity_id
_entity_poly.type
_entity_poly.pdbx_seq_one_letter_code
_entity_poly.pdbx_strand_id
1 'polypeptide(L)' 'MYVCLCNAVTERRIRELVAAGYRSLDEIQLLTGCADTCGSCHDHAEAVIASALAAPALPVMSIETHSGQLHSPALS' A
#
# COMPACT_ATOMS: atom_id res chain seq x y z
N MET A 1 -11.69 -3.36 3.13
CA MET A 1 -12.40 -4.67 3.10
C MET A 1 -11.45 -5.77 2.60
N TYR A 2 -11.77 -7.06 2.75
CA TYR A 2 -11.05 -8.13 2.01
C TYR A 2 -11.45 -8.10 0.54
N VAL A 3 -10.45 -8.13 -0.34
CA VAL A 3 -10.62 -8.23 -1.79
C VAL A 3 -10.45 -9.68 -2.21
N CYS A 4 -9.38 -10.36 -1.75
CA CYS A 4 -9.16 -11.78 -1.99
C CYS A 4 -9.27 -12.56 -0.67
N LEU A 5 -10.23 -13.49 -0.60
CA LEU A 5 -10.39 -14.33 0.59
C LEU A 5 -9.35 -15.47 0.64
N CYS A 6 -9.02 -16.07 -0.51
CA CYS A 6 -8.06 -17.18 -0.59
C CYS A 6 -6.68 -16.80 -0.02
N ASN A 7 -6.20 -15.61 -0.38
CA ASN A 7 -4.86 -15.13 -0.02
C ASN A 7 -4.89 -13.96 0.98
N ALA A 8 -6.04 -13.77 1.65
CA ALA A 8 -6.24 -12.74 2.67
C ALA A 8 -5.78 -11.32 2.25
N VAL A 9 -5.99 -10.96 0.98
CA VAL A 9 -5.59 -9.65 0.45
C VAL A 9 -6.68 -8.64 0.73
N THR A 10 -6.32 -7.54 1.38
CA THR A 10 -7.25 -6.45 1.70
C THR A 10 -7.12 -5.30 0.70
N GLU A 11 -8.18 -4.51 0.57
CA GLU A 11 -8.20 -3.29 -0.22
C GLU A 11 -7.09 -2.32 0.21
N ARG A 12 -6.86 -2.19 1.52
CA ARG A 12 -5.76 -1.40 2.08
C ARG A 12 -4.41 -1.87 1.52
N ARG A 13 -4.17 -3.18 1.51
CA ARG A 13 -2.93 -3.76 0.98
C ARG A 13 -2.74 -3.46 -0.50
N ILE A 14 -3.80 -3.53 -1.31
CA ILE A 14 -3.76 -3.16 -2.73
C ILE A 14 -3.41 -1.67 -2.88
N ARG A 15 -4.07 -0.78 -2.12
CA ARG A 15 -3.80 0.67 -2.15
C ARG A 15 -2.36 1.00 -1.74
N GLU A 16 -1.81 0.31 -0.73
CA GLU A 16 -0.41 0.45 -0.32
C GLU A 16 0.57 0.04 -1.42
N LEU A 17 0.29 -1.05 -2.14
CA LEU A 17 1.10 -1.48 -3.28
C LEU A 17 1.01 -0.47 -4.44
N VAL A 18 -0.19 0.03 -4.74
CA VAL A 18 -0.34 1.08 -5.76
C VAL A 18 0.42 2.35 -5.37
N ALA A 19 0.36 2.77 -4.11
CA ALA A 19 1.14 3.89 -3.58
C ALA A 19 2.66 3.63 -3.66
N ALA A 20 3.09 2.38 -3.49
CA ALA A 20 4.48 1.96 -3.62
C ALA A 20 4.99 1.86 -5.09
N GLY A 21 4.12 2.05 -6.08
CA GLY A 21 4.52 2.12 -7.49
C GLY A 21 3.98 1.00 -8.37
N TYR A 22 3.32 -0.02 -7.82
CA TYR A 22 2.70 -1.08 -8.62
C TYR A 22 1.49 -0.54 -9.41
N ARG A 23 1.28 -1.01 -10.64
CA ARG A 23 0.31 -0.42 -11.58
C ARG A 23 -0.65 -1.43 -12.19
N SER A 24 -0.41 -2.72 -12.03
CA SER A 24 -1.21 -3.78 -12.67
C SER A 24 -1.61 -4.89 -11.68
N LEU A 25 -2.66 -5.63 -12.04
CA LEU A 25 -3.05 -6.81 -11.28
C LEU A 25 -1.96 -7.89 -11.34
N ASP A 26 -1.32 -8.11 -12.49
CA ASP A 26 -0.23 -9.08 -12.64
C ASP A 26 0.91 -8.86 -11.63
N GLU A 27 1.37 -7.61 -11.48
CA GLU A 27 2.40 -7.26 -10.50
C GLU A 27 1.94 -7.52 -9.05
N ILE A 28 0.70 -7.16 -8.73
CA ILE A 28 0.13 -7.32 -7.39
C ILE A 28 -0.16 -8.80 -7.09
N GLN A 29 -0.59 -9.56 -8.09
CA GLN A 29 -0.81 -11.00 -8.04
C GLN A 29 0.50 -11.72 -7.73
N LEU A 30 1.59 -11.38 -8.42
CA LEU A 30 2.91 -11.98 -8.18
C LEU A 30 3.38 -11.79 -6.73
N LEU A 31 3.03 -10.67 -6.10
CA LEU A 31 3.44 -10.34 -4.73
C LEU A 31 2.53 -10.91 -3.63
N THR A 32 1.27 -11.14 -3.94
CA THR A 32 0.24 -11.39 -2.91
C THR A 32 -0.59 -12.65 -3.15
N GLY A 33 -0.50 -13.26 -4.32
CA GLY A 33 -1.42 -14.30 -4.78
C GLY A 33 -2.84 -13.79 -5.06
N CYS A 34 -3.11 -12.47 -5.04
CA CYS A 34 -4.43 -11.95 -5.36
C CYS A 34 -4.87 -12.44 -6.76
N ALA A 35 -6.11 -12.93 -6.87
CA ALA A 35 -6.68 -13.53 -8.09
C ALA A 35 -6.05 -14.84 -8.60
N ASP A 36 -5.08 -15.43 -7.88
CA ASP A 36 -4.34 -16.63 -8.37
C ASP A 36 -4.99 -17.98 -8.00
N THR A 37 -5.80 -18.04 -6.93
CA THR A 37 -6.34 -19.32 -6.42
C THR A 37 -7.69 -19.70 -7.03
N CYS A 38 -8.75 -18.95 -6.73
CA CYS A 38 -10.09 -19.22 -7.26
C CYS A 38 -10.53 -18.25 -8.35
N GLY A 39 -9.76 -17.17 -8.56
CA GLY A 39 -10.06 -16.11 -9.54
C GLY A 39 -11.28 -15.23 -9.24
N SER A 40 -12.16 -15.59 -8.30
CA SER A 40 -13.45 -14.87 -8.10
C SER A 40 -13.32 -13.40 -7.68
N CYS A 41 -12.13 -12.96 -7.27
CA CYS A 41 -11.85 -11.58 -6.89
C CYS A 41 -11.26 -10.73 -8.03
N HIS A 42 -11.00 -11.29 -9.22
CA HIS A 42 -10.25 -10.66 -10.29
C HIS A 42 -10.79 -9.26 -10.65
N ASP A 43 -12.03 -9.18 -11.12
CA ASP A 43 -12.65 -7.91 -11.55
C ASP A 43 -12.72 -6.89 -10.40
N HIS A 44 -12.97 -7.36 -9.17
CA HIS A 44 -12.99 -6.49 -8.01
C HIS A 44 -11.60 -5.94 -7.67
N ALA A 45 -10.55 -6.77 -7.79
CA ALA A 45 -9.17 -6.37 -7.57
C ALA A 45 -8.73 -5.33 -8.61
N GLU A 46 -9.05 -5.54 -9.90
CA GLU A 46 -8.78 -4.56 -10.96
C GLU A 46 -9.48 -3.22 -10.69
N ALA A 47 -10.75 -3.25 -10.27
CA ALA A 47 -11.49 -2.04 -9.93
C ALA A 47 -10.87 -1.27 -8.76
N VAL A 48 -10.37 -1.97 -7.73
CA VAL A 48 -9.66 -1.35 -6.61
C VAL A 48 -8.34 -0.73 -7.06
N ILE A 49 -7.58 -1.42 -7.93
CA ILE A 49 -6.33 -0.90 -8.49
C ILE A 49 -6.60 0.36 -9.30
N ALA A 50 -7.56 0.32 -10.23
CA ALA A 50 -7.94 1.47 -11.04
C ALA A 50 -8.41 2.66 -10.19
N SER A 51 -9.23 2.40 -9.16
CA SER A 51 -9.66 3.41 -8.19
C SER A 51 -8.48 4.02 -7.43
N ALA A 52 -7.51 3.21 -7.02
CA ALA A 52 -6.32 3.68 -6.31
C ALA A 52 -5.40 4.52 -7.20
N LEU A 53 -5.30 4.19 -8.49
CA LEU A 53 -4.52 4.97 -9.47
C LEU A 53 -5.16 6.32 -9.82
N ALA A 54 -6.50 6.37 -9.82
CA ALA A 54 -7.25 7.60 -10.08
C ALA A 54 -7.31 8.55 -8.87
N ALA A 55 -7.04 8.05 -7.66
CA ALA A 55 -7.01 8.88 -6.46
C ALA A 55 -5.77 9.80 -6.48
N PRO A 56 -5.91 11.11 -6.21
CA PRO A 56 -4.74 11.97 -6.07
C PRO A 56 -3.87 11.45 -4.93
N ALA A 57 -2.58 11.22 -5.21
CA ALA A 57 -1.61 10.83 -4.20
C ALA A 57 -1.55 11.92 -3.13
N LEU A 58 -2.26 11.70 -2.01
CA LEU A 58 -2.10 12.56 -0.86
C LEU A 58 -0.65 12.45 -0.39
N PRO A 59 0.03 13.58 -0.15
CA PRO A 59 1.40 13.55 0.32
C PRO A 59 1.41 12.85 1.67
N VAL A 60 1.99 11.64 1.71
CA VAL A 60 2.32 10.97 2.96
C VAL A 60 3.41 11.83 3.58
N MET A 61 3.05 12.68 4.53
CA MET A 61 4.01 13.44 5.32
C MET A 61 4.92 12.43 6.03
N SER A 62 6.10 12.22 5.47
CA SER A 62 7.26 11.76 6.22
C SER A 62 7.57 12.84 7.25
N ILE A 63 7.01 12.70 8.45
CA ILE A 63 7.53 13.43 9.61
C ILE A 63 8.85 12.73 9.93
N GLU A 64 9.96 13.29 9.46
CA GLU A 64 11.28 12.99 10.02
C GLU A 64 11.20 13.31 11.51
N THR A 65 11.23 12.26 12.32
CA THR A 65 11.41 12.39 13.76
C THR A 65 12.76 13.04 14.00
N HIS A 66 12.77 14.35 14.28
CA HIS A 66 13.89 14.98 14.97
C HIS A 66 13.92 14.40 16.39
N SER A 67 14.47 13.18 16.48
CA SER A 67 14.82 12.52 17.71
C SER A 67 15.82 13.42 18.42
N GLY A 68 15.44 13.90 19.60
CA GLY A 68 16.16 14.94 20.31
C GLY A 68 17.65 14.63 20.52
N GLN A 69 18.46 15.67 20.38
CA GLN A 69 19.65 15.81 21.19
C GLN A 69 19.44 16.97 22.16
N LEU A 70 18.98 16.61 23.36
CA LEU A 70 19.40 17.29 24.58
C LEU A 70 20.93 17.23 24.64
N HIS A 71 21.60 18.35 24.39
CA HIS A 71 22.90 18.63 25.00
C HIS A 71 22.81 20.01 25.65
N SER A 72 22.47 20.00 26.93
CA SER A 72 22.67 21.13 27.86
C SER A 72 24.12 21.10 28.40
N PRO A 73 24.59 22.16 29.10
CA PRO A 73 25.75 22.96 28.70
C PRO A 73 27.06 22.54 29.38
N ALA A 74 28.19 22.81 28.73
CA ALA A 74 29.50 22.86 29.39
C ALA A 74 29.95 24.32 29.49
N LEU A 75 30.11 24.75 30.74
CA LEU A 75 30.59 26.05 31.17
C LEU A 75 31.95 26.38 30.55
N SER A 76 32.14 27.63 30.13
CA SER A 76 33.37 28.43 30.35
C SER A 76 33.06 29.90 30.09
#